data_AF-A0A2G5I191-F1
#
_entry.id   AF-A0A2G5I191-F1
#
_cell.length_a   1.000
_cell.length_b   1.000
_cell.length_c   1.000
_cell.angle_alpha   90.00
_cell.angle_beta   90.00
_cell.angle_gamma   90.00
#
_symmetry.space_group_name_H-M   'P 1'
#
loop_
_entity.id
_entity.type
_entity.pdbx_description
1 polymer ?
#
loop_
_entity_poly.entity_id
_entity_poly.type
_entity_poly.pdbx_seq_one_letter_code
_entity_poly.pdbx_strand_id
1 'polypeptide(L)'
;MTATMLEAPRVLATPTTNDIVFHKSRMSSATTSHTSRSPDRGSIQQIAANALQTRSVAIDRIDGALFRTFRLQSSSDFYHILRCRPSVSIRLLRHEEDRLQTEVQTLQALRGRTDILVPRLIEYQSTTAVIGSPYFISGPLRGVLLSDLEPQLSKQAQANIDRSLGSFVRRLASVSGSQFGSPRISNSTSTPSSLSSPSWSKCFSNMLESILRDAEDALISLPYDFIRDQVRRHRASLDQVTQPKLLLLEMLGEGDILVDSRTCTITGLLDWASAIWGDPFLSDCFYQPSAGFAEGFGKLPNSTTDERIRQYLYILYHALAAIVRQCYRPSEGGDEFKARRNLTSALTQLNSIPR
;
A
#
# COMPACT_ATOMS: atom_id res chain seq x y z
N MET A 1 43.80 40.93 -11.59
CA MET A 1 42.55 40.79 -12.38
C MET A 1 41.42 40.61 -11.39
N THR A 2 40.68 41.69 -11.20
CA THR A 2 39.67 41.92 -10.16
C THR A 2 38.26 41.77 -10.75
N ALA A 3 37.39 41.12 -9.98
CA ALA A 3 35.94 41.25 -9.83
C ALA A 3 35.07 41.78 -10.97
N THR A 4 33.95 41.08 -11.25
CA THR A 4 32.60 41.68 -11.13
C THR A 4 31.52 40.61 -10.94
N MET A 5 30.78 40.70 -9.83
CA MET A 5 29.46 40.07 -9.62
C MET A 5 28.40 40.85 -10.41
N LEU A 6 27.32 40.21 -10.84
CA LEU A 6 26.12 40.87 -11.34
C LEU A 6 24.86 40.31 -10.67
N GLU A 7 24.04 41.27 -10.25
CA GLU A 7 22.95 41.21 -9.26
C GLU A 7 21.64 40.58 -9.75
N ALA A 8 20.81 40.21 -8.78
CA ALA A 8 19.41 39.82 -8.92
C ALA A 8 18.48 41.01 -9.27
N PRO A 9 17.38 40.80 -10.02
CA PRO A 9 16.38 41.84 -10.23
C PRO A 9 15.32 41.88 -9.12
N ARG A 10 14.97 43.11 -8.76
CA ARG A 10 14.07 43.57 -7.71
C ARG A 10 12.58 43.33 -8.02
N VAL A 11 11.84 43.15 -6.93
CA VAL A 11 10.37 43.21 -6.79
C VAL A 11 9.83 44.58 -7.26
N LEU A 12 8.72 44.56 -8.00
CA LEU A 12 7.87 45.72 -8.25
C LEU A 12 6.39 45.39 -7.98
N ALA A 13 5.69 46.42 -7.52
CA ALA A 13 4.47 46.40 -6.72
C ALA A 13 3.17 46.18 -7.51
N THR A 14 2.15 45.80 -6.73
CA THR A 14 0.72 45.67 -7.05
C THR A 14 0.05 46.94 -7.57
N PRO A 15 -1.04 46.82 -8.34
CA PRO A 15 -2.16 47.76 -8.28
C PRO A 15 -3.45 47.09 -7.76
N THR A 16 -4.17 47.88 -6.97
CA THR A 16 -5.48 47.61 -6.38
C THR A 16 -6.66 47.85 -7.34
N THR A 17 -7.82 47.38 -6.89
CA THR A 17 -9.21 47.79 -7.21
C THR A 17 -9.91 47.14 -8.42
N ASN A 18 -10.89 46.28 -8.16
CA ASN A 18 -12.30 46.69 -8.24
C ASN A 18 -13.26 45.58 -7.78
N ASP A 19 -14.17 45.98 -6.88
CA ASP A 19 -15.37 45.26 -6.49
C ASP A 19 -16.27 44.99 -7.70
N ILE A 20 -16.64 43.71 -7.88
CA ILE A 20 -17.78 43.34 -8.72
C ILE A 20 -18.71 42.47 -7.87
N VAL A 21 -19.77 43.11 -7.39
CA VAL A 21 -20.92 42.48 -6.75
C VAL A 21 -21.74 41.77 -7.82
N PHE A 22 -21.77 40.43 -7.80
CA PHE A 22 -22.79 39.65 -8.52
C PHE A 22 -23.78 39.06 -7.52
N HIS A 23 -24.95 39.70 -7.45
CA HIS A 23 -26.16 39.10 -6.89
C HIS A 23 -26.67 38.02 -7.85
N LYS A 24 -26.79 36.77 -7.39
CA LYS A 24 -27.66 35.78 -8.04
C LYS A 24 -28.28 34.80 -7.05
N SER A 25 -29.56 35.09 -6.80
CA SER A 25 -30.71 34.23 -6.54
C SER A 25 -30.50 32.83 -5.95
N ARG A 26 -31.05 32.68 -4.75
CA ARG A 26 -31.35 31.46 -4.01
C ARG A 26 -32.35 30.60 -4.79
N MET A 27 -31.89 29.47 -5.34
CA MET A 27 -32.77 28.33 -5.64
C MET A 27 -32.45 27.21 -4.65
N SER A 28 -33.47 26.89 -3.85
CA SER A 28 -33.51 25.75 -2.95
C SER A 28 -33.54 24.47 -3.78
N SER A 29 -32.45 23.70 -3.76
CA SER A 29 -32.51 22.25 -3.99
C SER A 29 -31.94 21.59 -2.76
N ALA A 30 -32.79 20.88 -2.02
CA ALA A 30 -32.42 20.07 -0.88
C ALA A 30 -31.52 18.92 -1.35
N THR A 31 -30.22 19.15 -1.38
CA THR A 31 -29.23 18.07 -1.47
C THR A 31 -28.95 17.65 -0.04
N THR A 32 -29.46 16.49 0.37
CA THR A 32 -29.12 15.83 1.63
C THR A 32 -27.62 15.62 1.66
N SER A 33 -26.92 16.52 2.36
CA SER A 33 -25.50 16.35 2.66
C SER A 33 -25.38 15.22 3.68
N HIS A 34 -25.14 14.00 3.21
CA HIS A 34 -24.59 12.96 4.05
C HIS A 34 -23.16 13.38 4.43
N THR A 35 -23.04 14.24 5.43
CA THR A 35 -21.78 14.49 6.10
C THR A 35 -21.40 13.17 6.78
N SER A 36 -20.49 12.41 6.17
CA SER A 36 -19.91 11.25 6.84
C SER A 36 -19.24 11.76 8.12
N ARG A 37 -19.87 11.57 9.28
CA ARG A 37 -19.27 11.93 10.55
C ARG A 37 -17.98 11.13 10.68
N SER A 38 -16.84 11.81 10.87
CA SER A 38 -15.61 11.11 11.20
C SER A 38 -15.80 10.34 12.52
N PRO A 39 -15.23 9.14 12.67
CA PRO A 39 -15.30 8.40 13.93
C PRO A 39 -14.83 9.27 15.09
N ASP A 40 -15.69 9.48 16.09
CA ASP A 40 -15.29 10.16 17.33
C ASP A 40 -14.67 9.16 18.32
N ARG A 41 -13.83 9.67 19.22
CA ARG A 41 -13.07 8.83 20.16
C ARG A 41 -13.99 8.01 21.09
N GLY A 42 -15.14 8.56 21.49
CA GLY A 42 -16.08 7.88 22.39
C GLY A 42 -16.72 6.66 21.73
N SER A 43 -17.17 6.81 20.49
CA SER A 43 -17.74 5.70 19.71
C SER A 43 -16.73 4.58 19.46
N ILE A 44 -15.48 4.93 19.13
CA ILE A 44 -14.39 3.94 18.97
C ILE A 44 -14.16 3.20 20.30
N GLN A 45 -14.16 3.91 21.43
CA GLN A 45 -13.94 3.31 22.75
C GLN A 45 -15.03 2.31 23.13
N GLN A 46 -16.28 2.65 22.86
CA GLN A 46 -17.41 1.78 23.15
C GLN A 46 -17.36 0.48 22.34
N ILE A 47 -17.06 0.58 21.03
CA ILE A 47 -16.96 -0.59 20.16
C ILE A 47 -15.77 -1.45 20.54
N ALA A 48 -14.60 -0.84 20.78
CA ALA A 48 -13.42 -1.55 21.22
C ALA A 48 -13.67 -2.30 22.53
N ALA A 49 -14.31 -1.66 23.52
CA ALA A 49 -14.65 -2.29 24.79
C ALA A 49 -15.59 -3.49 24.60
N ASN A 50 -16.61 -3.35 23.76
CA ASN A 50 -17.57 -4.42 23.45
C ASN A 50 -16.91 -5.59 22.71
N ALA A 51 -16.18 -5.31 21.63
CA ALA A 51 -15.51 -6.32 20.79
C ALA A 51 -14.44 -7.10 21.57
N LEU A 52 -13.70 -6.41 22.45
CA LEU A 52 -12.65 -7.01 23.28
C LEU A 52 -13.16 -7.55 24.62
N GLN A 53 -14.47 -7.43 24.90
CA GLN A 53 -15.11 -7.87 26.15
C GLN A 53 -14.40 -7.35 27.41
N THR A 54 -14.05 -6.06 27.41
CA THR A 54 -13.32 -5.39 28.50
C THR A 54 -14.03 -4.14 28.99
N ARG A 55 -13.76 -3.72 30.23
CA ARG A 55 -14.36 -2.52 30.84
C ARG A 55 -13.77 -1.22 30.33
N SER A 56 -12.50 -1.23 29.92
CA SER A 56 -11.79 -0.03 29.45
C SER A 56 -10.76 -0.40 28.39
N VAL A 57 -10.62 0.50 27.42
CA VAL A 57 -9.63 0.43 26.35
C VAL A 57 -9.04 1.82 26.18
N ALA A 58 -7.72 1.93 26.25
CA ALA A 58 -7.01 3.13 25.84
C ALA A 58 -6.92 3.16 24.31
N ILE A 59 -7.11 4.34 23.73
CA ILE A 59 -7.08 4.55 22.29
C ILE A 59 -6.03 5.60 21.97
N ASP A 60 -5.10 5.21 21.12
CA ASP A 60 -4.09 6.08 20.54
C ASP A 60 -4.19 6.02 19.02
N ARG A 61 -4.14 7.16 18.35
CA ARG A 61 -4.13 7.21 16.89
C ARG A 61 -2.71 6.91 16.40
N ILE A 62 -2.60 6.03 15.42
CA ILE A 62 -1.35 5.83 14.67
C ILE A 62 -1.38 6.81 13.50
N ASP A 63 -0.51 7.81 13.54
CA ASP A 63 -0.38 8.79 12.47
C ASP A 63 0.51 8.27 11.33
N GLY A 64 0.39 8.87 10.15
CA GLY A 64 1.17 8.50 8.95
C GLY A 64 0.52 7.45 8.05
N ALA A 65 -0.45 6.68 8.54
CA ALA A 65 -1.19 5.71 7.71
C ALA A 65 -2.31 6.39 6.89
N LEU A 66 -2.44 5.99 5.62
CA LEU A 66 -3.52 6.45 4.73
C LEU A 66 -4.90 6.12 5.29
N PHE A 67 -5.07 4.89 5.77
CA PHE A 67 -6.28 4.46 6.46
C PHE A 67 -6.18 4.82 7.94
N ARG A 68 -7.27 5.39 8.50
CA ARG A 68 -7.29 5.82 9.91
C ARG A 68 -7.10 4.60 10.79
N THR A 69 -5.97 4.53 11.48
CA THR A 69 -5.60 3.39 12.29
C THR A 69 -5.51 3.82 13.76
N PHE A 70 -6.17 3.07 14.63
CA PHE A 70 -6.22 3.31 16.06
C PHE A 70 -5.66 2.10 16.80
N ARG A 71 -4.68 2.33 17.65
CA ARG A 71 -4.18 1.34 18.61
C ARG A 71 -5.17 1.24 19.76
N LEU A 72 -5.57 0.01 20.08
CA LEU A 72 -6.49 -0.35 21.15
C LEU A 72 -5.74 -1.15 22.21
N GLN A 73 -5.53 -0.54 23.38
CA GLN A 73 -4.78 -1.14 24.48
C GLN A 73 -5.72 -1.50 25.65
N SER A 74 -5.86 -2.79 25.95
CA SER A 74 -6.65 -3.30 27.09
C SER A 74 -5.81 -4.00 28.16
N SER A 75 -4.60 -4.45 27.82
CA SER A 75 -3.62 -5.11 28.71
C SER A 75 -2.22 -4.53 28.41
N SER A 76 -1.17 -4.85 29.19
CA SER A 76 0.20 -4.35 28.91
C SER A 76 0.90 -5.07 27.76
N ASP A 77 0.56 -6.33 27.50
CA ASP A 77 1.44 -7.24 26.75
C ASP A 77 1.16 -7.29 25.25
N PHE A 78 -0.05 -6.90 24.85
CA PHE A 78 -0.48 -6.89 23.45
C PHE A 78 -1.47 -5.76 23.21
N TYR A 79 -1.67 -5.45 21.93
CA TYR A 79 -2.66 -4.47 21.50
C TYR A 79 -3.46 -4.98 20.32
N HIS A 80 -4.56 -4.31 20.02
CA HIS A 80 -5.34 -4.52 18.82
C HIS A 80 -5.30 -3.26 17.97
N ILE A 81 -5.67 -3.37 16.70
CA ILE A 81 -5.88 -2.22 15.84
C ILE A 81 -7.34 -2.17 15.41
N LEU A 82 -7.86 -0.95 15.35
CA LEU A 82 -9.09 -0.63 14.63
C LEU A 82 -8.70 0.23 13.43
N ARG A 83 -9.10 -0.20 12.24
CA ARG A 83 -8.82 0.52 11.00
C ARG A 83 -10.12 0.92 10.31
N CYS A 84 -10.17 2.17 9.87
CA CYS A 84 -11.31 2.75 9.17
C CYS A 84 -10.87 3.39 7.86
N ARG A 85 -11.82 3.67 6.98
CA ARG A 85 -11.56 4.47 5.78
C ARG A 85 -10.99 5.86 6.13
N PRO A 86 -10.16 6.43 5.25
CA PRO A 86 -9.72 7.82 5.37
C PRO A 86 -10.88 8.82 5.39
N SER A 87 -10.55 10.08 5.66
CA SER A 87 -11.48 11.19 5.41
C SER A 87 -11.95 11.19 3.95
N VAL A 88 -13.21 11.55 3.71
CA VAL A 88 -13.75 11.77 2.34
C VAL A 88 -13.02 12.87 1.58
N SER A 89 -12.26 13.73 2.28
CA SER A 89 -11.41 14.76 1.69
C SER A 89 -10.09 14.22 1.12
N ILE A 90 -9.70 13.00 1.48
CA ILE A 90 -8.50 12.35 0.93
C ILE A 90 -8.90 11.62 -0.34
N ARG A 91 -8.27 11.98 -1.45
CA ARG A 91 -8.48 11.29 -2.73
C ARG A 91 -7.66 10.01 -2.74
N LEU A 92 -8.36 8.88 -2.84
CA LEU A 92 -7.75 7.56 -3.01
C LEU A 92 -7.47 7.29 -4.49
N LEU A 93 -6.45 6.49 -4.75
CA LEU A 93 -6.22 5.88 -6.06
C LEU A 93 -7.20 4.72 -6.25
N ARG A 94 -7.50 4.36 -7.50
CA ARG A 94 -8.51 3.33 -7.81
C ARG A 94 -8.23 1.99 -7.12
N HIS A 95 -6.95 1.63 -7.01
CA HIS A 95 -6.54 0.38 -6.36
C HIS A 95 -6.56 0.44 -4.83
N GLU A 96 -6.64 1.64 -4.24
CA GLU A 96 -6.68 1.86 -2.79
C GLU A 96 -8.12 1.83 -2.25
N GLU A 97 -9.13 1.98 -3.10
CA GLU A 97 -10.53 2.06 -2.69
C GLU A 97 -10.99 0.82 -1.91
N ASP A 98 -10.53 -0.36 -2.31
CA ASP A 98 -10.93 -1.63 -1.72
C ASP A 98 -9.98 -2.12 -0.61
N ARG A 99 -8.94 -1.36 -0.25
CA ARG A 99 -7.87 -1.78 0.69
C ARG A 99 -8.41 -2.33 2.02
N LEU A 100 -9.40 -1.66 2.62
CA LEU A 100 -10.01 -2.11 3.87
C LEU A 100 -10.69 -3.48 3.72
N GLN A 101 -11.35 -3.73 2.59
CA GLN A 101 -12.01 -5.01 2.30
C GLN A 101 -10.99 -6.10 1.97
N THR A 102 -9.96 -5.77 1.18
CA THR A 102 -8.84 -6.66 0.83
C THR A 102 -8.15 -7.19 2.08
N GLU A 103 -7.87 -6.32 3.05
CA GLU A 103 -7.27 -6.72 4.32
C GLU A 103 -8.15 -7.72 5.08
N VAL A 104 -9.43 -7.41 5.27
CA VAL A 104 -10.39 -8.30 5.94
C VAL A 104 -10.44 -9.67 5.27
N GLN A 105 -10.51 -9.70 3.94
CA GLN A 105 -10.53 -10.94 3.16
C GLN A 105 -9.23 -11.73 3.28
N THR A 106 -8.09 -11.04 3.37
CA THR A 106 -6.77 -11.65 3.57
C THR A 106 -6.66 -12.28 4.94
N LEU A 107 -7.02 -11.55 6.00
CA LEU A 107 -7.02 -12.07 7.37
C LEU A 107 -7.97 -13.27 7.53
N GLN A 108 -9.11 -13.24 6.82
CA GLN A 108 -10.04 -14.38 6.78
C GLN A 108 -9.46 -15.59 6.03
N ALA A 109 -8.82 -15.37 4.88
CA ALA A 109 -8.20 -16.43 4.08
C ALA A 109 -7.03 -17.11 4.81
N LEU A 110 -6.32 -16.37 5.66
CA LEU A 110 -5.20 -16.87 6.45
C LEU A 110 -5.59 -17.37 7.85
N ARG A 111 -6.89 -17.34 8.19
CA ARG A 111 -7.37 -17.72 9.51
C ARG A 111 -6.97 -19.16 9.86
N GLY A 112 -6.38 -19.34 11.04
CA GLY A 112 -6.00 -20.65 11.56
C GLY A 112 -4.62 -21.15 11.12
N ARG A 113 -3.92 -20.40 10.27
CA ARG A 113 -2.50 -20.66 9.97
C ARG A 113 -1.62 -20.26 11.15
N THR A 114 -0.73 -21.16 11.53
CA THR A 114 0.27 -20.95 12.60
C THR A 114 1.67 -20.72 12.05
N ASP A 115 1.87 -20.98 10.76
CA ASP A 115 3.12 -20.77 10.03
C ASP A 115 3.38 -19.31 9.69
N ILE A 116 2.35 -18.46 9.69
CA ILE A 116 2.43 -17.05 9.33
C ILE A 116 1.94 -16.20 10.51
N LEU A 117 2.67 -15.11 10.79
CA LEU A 117 2.38 -14.16 11.87
C LEU A 117 1.24 -13.20 11.44
N VAL A 118 0.02 -13.73 11.37
CA VAL A 118 -1.17 -13.00 10.91
C VAL A 118 -2.03 -12.61 12.11
N PRO A 119 -2.48 -11.34 12.22
CA PRO A 119 -3.42 -10.96 13.26
C PRO A 119 -4.79 -11.64 13.03
N ARG A 120 -5.47 -12.01 14.11
CA ARG A 120 -6.82 -12.54 14.01
C ARG A 120 -7.79 -11.39 13.76
N LEU A 121 -8.69 -11.56 12.79
CA LEU A 121 -9.86 -10.70 12.62
C LEU A 121 -10.84 -10.96 13.77
N ILE A 122 -11.16 -9.93 14.53
CA ILE A 122 -12.08 -9.98 15.68
C ILE A 122 -13.47 -9.55 15.25
N GLU A 123 -13.55 -8.41 14.57
CA GLU A 123 -14.81 -7.81 14.12
C GLU A 123 -14.60 -7.13 12.77
N TYR A 124 -15.65 -7.14 11.94
CA TYR A 124 -15.70 -6.36 10.70
C TYR A 124 -17.11 -5.81 10.51
N GLN A 125 -17.21 -4.50 10.31
CA GLN A 125 -18.46 -3.81 10.01
C GLN A 125 -18.33 -3.09 8.66
N SER A 126 -19.10 -3.54 7.66
CA SER A 126 -19.10 -2.96 6.31
C SER A 126 -19.91 -1.67 6.19
N THR A 127 -20.80 -1.38 7.15
CA THR A 127 -21.68 -0.21 7.13
C THR A 127 -21.11 0.97 7.91
N THR A 128 -21.48 2.18 7.52
CA THR A 128 -21.16 3.42 8.27
C THR A 128 -22.04 3.67 9.50
N ALA A 129 -23.03 2.80 9.78
CA ALA A 129 -24.06 3.06 10.77
C ALA A 129 -23.54 3.26 12.20
N VAL A 130 -22.41 2.64 12.55
CA VAL A 130 -21.92 2.63 13.94
C VAL A 130 -21.01 3.83 14.24
N ILE A 131 -20.01 4.08 13.39
CA ILE A 131 -19.00 5.16 13.61
C ILE A 131 -18.85 6.12 12.44
N GLY A 132 -19.79 6.11 11.50
CA GLY A 132 -19.71 6.92 10.28
C GLY A 132 -18.70 6.42 9.24
N SER A 133 -18.07 5.27 9.46
CA SER A 133 -17.11 4.63 8.53
C SER A 133 -17.15 3.11 8.67
N PRO A 134 -17.01 2.34 7.57
CA PRO A 134 -16.70 0.91 7.67
C PRO A 134 -15.38 0.71 8.42
N TYR A 135 -15.29 -0.35 9.21
CA TYR A 135 -14.10 -0.65 10.01
C TYR A 135 -13.92 -2.14 10.25
N PHE A 136 -12.72 -2.50 10.69
CA PHE A 136 -12.47 -3.80 11.31
C PHE A 136 -11.61 -3.65 12.56
N ILE A 137 -11.64 -4.68 13.41
CA ILE A 137 -10.73 -4.84 14.55
C ILE A 137 -9.92 -6.12 14.35
N SER A 138 -8.59 -6.02 14.49
CA SER A 138 -7.68 -7.18 14.40
C SER A 138 -6.60 -7.18 15.48
N GLY A 139 -6.07 -8.37 15.76
CA GLY A 139 -4.99 -8.62 16.72
C GLY A 139 -5.15 -9.99 17.38
N PRO A 140 -4.49 -10.28 18.51
CA PRO A 140 -3.54 -9.42 19.21
C PRO A 140 -2.23 -9.23 18.43
N LEU A 141 -1.64 -8.05 18.55
CA LEU A 141 -0.35 -7.66 18.00
C LEU A 141 0.67 -7.46 19.13
N ARG A 142 1.92 -7.80 18.85
CA ARG A 142 3.06 -7.70 19.78
C ARG A 142 4.26 -7.11 19.08
N GLY A 143 5.17 -6.52 19.86
CA GLY A 143 6.37 -5.88 19.36
C GLY A 143 6.18 -4.37 19.15
N VAL A 144 7.22 -3.75 18.61
CA VAL A 144 7.29 -2.31 18.28
C VAL A 144 7.50 -2.14 16.79
N LEU A 145 7.21 -0.95 16.27
CA LEU A 145 7.46 -0.67 14.85
C LEU A 145 8.96 -0.66 14.57
N LEU A 146 9.35 -1.21 13.42
CA LEU A 146 10.74 -1.19 12.99
C LEU A 146 11.28 0.23 12.88
N SER A 147 10.46 1.17 12.36
CA SER A 147 10.81 2.60 12.24
C SER A 147 11.22 3.23 13.57
N ASP A 148 10.64 2.79 14.68
CA ASP A 148 10.94 3.32 16.02
C ASP A 148 12.28 2.79 16.54
N LEU A 149 12.74 1.63 16.05
CA LEU A 149 13.99 0.99 16.45
C LEU A 149 15.17 1.38 15.56
N GLU A 150 14.94 1.62 14.27
CA GLU A 150 15.98 1.89 13.25
C GLU A 150 17.12 2.82 13.71
N PRO A 151 16.86 3.96 14.40
CA PRO A 151 17.92 4.86 14.84
C PRO A 151 18.93 4.25 15.83
N GLN A 152 18.57 3.13 16.48
CA GLN A 152 19.33 2.49 17.54
C GLN A 152 19.84 1.09 17.14
N LEU A 153 19.50 0.60 15.95
CA LEU A 153 19.85 -0.75 15.52
C LEU A 153 21.34 -0.88 15.16
N SER A 154 21.99 -1.90 15.71
CA SER A 154 23.30 -2.34 15.22
C SER A 154 23.18 -2.99 13.85
N LYS A 155 24.26 -3.01 13.07
CA LYS A 155 24.30 -3.73 11.77
C LYS A 155 23.91 -5.21 11.89
N GLN A 156 24.29 -5.86 12.99
CA GLN A 156 23.94 -7.26 13.23
C GLN A 156 22.45 -7.42 13.53
N ALA A 157 21.88 -6.52 14.33
CA ALA A 157 20.45 -6.53 14.62
C ALA A 157 19.62 -6.30 13.35
N GLN A 158 20.02 -5.33 12.51
CA GLN A 158 19.40 -5.10 11.21
C GLN A 158 19.47 -6.35 10.31
N ALA A 159 20.64 -6.97 10.20
CA ALA A 159 20.79 -8.18 9.39
C ALA A 159 19.91 -9.35 9.90
N ASN A 160 19.69 -9.44 11.21
CA ASN A 160 18.79 -10.44 11.79
C ASN A 160 17.32 -10.16 11.47
N ILE A 161 16.90 -8.89 11.53
CA ILE A 161 15.54 -8.46 11.14
C ILE A 161 15.31 -8.74 9.67
N ASP A 162 16.26 -8.36 8.81
CA ASP A 162 16.18 -8.61 7.37
C ASP A 162 16.07 -10.11 7.04
N ARG A 163 16.86 -10.96 7.72
CA ARG A 163 16.76 -12.42 7.56
C ARG A 163 15.40 -12.96 8.02
N SER A 164 14.87 -12.41 9.12
CA SER A 164 13.52 -12.74 9.60
C SER A 164 12.45 -12.32 8.58
N LEU A 165 12.62 -11.16 7.94
CA LEU A 165 11.78 -10.64 6.86
C LEU A 165 11.76 -11.56 5.66
N GLY A 166 12.93 -11.94 5.14
CA GLY A 166 13.03 -12.88 4.03
C GLY A 166 12.34 -14.20 4.35
N SER A 167 12.53 -14.71 5.56
CA SER A 167 11.88 -15.95 6.02
C SER A 167 10.36 -15.81 6.13
N PHE A 168 9.85 -14.66 6.58
CA PHE A 168 8.43 -14.34 6.64
C PHE A 168 7.82 -14.26 5.24
N VAL A 169 8.41 -13.50 4.33
CA VAL A 169 7.95 -13.36 2.94
C VAL A 169 7.97 -14.69 2.20
N ARG A 170 8.96 -15.56 2.48
CA ARG A 170 8.98 -16.95 1.94
C ARG A 170 7.77 -17.76 2.41
N ARG A 171 7.40 -17.66 3.68
CA ARG A 171 6.22 -18.36 4.22
C ARG A 171 4.93 -17.81 3.62
N LEU A 172 4.84 -16.49 3.45
CA LEU A 172 3.72 -15.85 2.74
C LEU A 172 3.58 -16.39 1.31
N ALA A 173 4.69 -16.40 0.56
CA ALA A 173 4.76 -16.90 -0.81
C ALA A 173 4.51 -18.42 -0.95
N SER A 174 4.48 -19.17 0.16
CA SER A 174 4.12 -20.59 0.14
C SER A 174 2.62 -20.81 0.07
N VAL A 175 1.81 -19.83 0.49
CA VAL A 175 0.36 -19.89 0.40
C VAL A 175 -0.05 -19.70 -1.05
N SER A 176 -0.92 -20.56 -1.56
CA SER A 176 -1.40 -20.53 -2.94
C SER A 176 -2.89 -20.19 -3.01
N GLY A 177 -3.26 -19.37 -3.99
CA GLY A 177 -4.64 -18.98 -4.28
C GLY A 177 -5.20 -19.77 -5.46
N SER A 178 -6.51 -19.71 -5.66
CA SER A 178 -7.18 -20.37 -6.79
C SER A 178 -7.12 -19.54 -8.09
N GLN A 179 -6.97 -18.22 -7.99
CA GLN A 179 -6.94 -17.27 -9.11
C GLN A 179 -5.98 -16.13 -8.80
N PHE A 180 -5.46 -15.46 -9.84
CA PHE A 180 -4.67 -14.24 -9.68
C PHE A 180 -5.57 -13.04 -9.36
N GLY A 181 -5.04 -12.07 -8.62
CA GLY A 181 -5.71 -10.81 -8.28
C GLY A 181 -6.02 -10.66 -6.80
N SER A 182 -6.95 -9.75 -6.49
CA SER A 182 -7.36 -9.47 -5.10
C SER A 182 -7.82 -10.74 -4.38
N PRO A 183 -7.39 -10.97 -3.12
CA PRO A 183 -7.95 -12.00 -2.26
C PRO A 183 -9.47 -11.90 -2.25
N ARG A 184 -10.16 -13.01 -2.53
CA ARG A 184 -11.62 -13.10 -2.41
C ARG A 184 -12.00 -14.31 -1.60
N ILE A 185 -13.13 -14.19 -0.90
CA ILE A 185 -13.88 -15.35 -0.45
C ILE A 185 -14.77 -15.78 -1.60
N SER A 186 -14.71 -17.07 -1.95
CA SER A 186 -15.46 -17.75 -3.03
C SER A 186 -16.99 -17.51 -3.01
N ASN A 187 -17.54 -16.93 -1.95
CA ASN A 187 -18.97 -16.80 -1.70
C ASN A 187 -19.49 -15.36 -1.81
N SER A 188 -18.65 -14.40 -2.22
CA SER A 188 -19.07 -13.02 -2.46
C SER A 188 -19.75 -12.90 -3.82
N THR A 189 -21.06 -12.67 -3.83
CA THR A 189 -21.89 -12.42 -5.03
C THR A 189 -21.68 -11.02 -5.62
N SER A 190 -20.75 -10.22 -5.08
CA SER A 190 -20.40 -8.92 -5.64
C SER A 190 -19.72 -9.09 -7.01
N THR A 191 -20.02 -8.15 -7.90
CA THR A 191 -19.49 -8.03 -9.27
C THR A 191 -18.04 -8.50 -9.38
N PRO A 192 -17.68 -9.24 -10.46
CA PRO A 192 -16.31 -9.67 -10.65
C PRO A 192 -15.39 -8.45 -10.60
N SER A 193 -14.59 -8.33 -9.54
CA SER A 193 -13.52 -7.34 -9.53
C SER A 193 -12.66 -7.57 -10.78
N SER A 194 -12.37 -6.50 -11.49
CA SER A 194 -11.64 -6.51 -12.76
C SER A 194 -10.26 -7.17 -12.67
N LEU A 195 -9.78 -7.42 -11.45
CA LEU A 195 -8.46 -7.98 -11.16
C LEU A 195 -8.44 -9.51 -11.07
N SER A 196 -9.58 -10.22 -10.95
CA SER A 196 -9.53 -11.69 -10.98
C SER A 196 -9.29 -12.20 -12.39
N SER A 197 -8.23 -13.01 -12.56
CA SER A 197 -7.82 -13.56 -13.84
C SER A 197 -7.20 -14.95 -13.69
N PRO A 198 -7.40 -15.85 -14.66
CA PRO A 198 -6.67 -17.12 -14.72
C PRO A 198 -5.22 -16.95 -15.19
N SER A 199 -4.85 -15.81 -15.77
CA SER A 199 -3.49 -15.50 -16.22
C SER A 199 -2.93 -14.31 -15.45
N TRP A 200 -1.68 -14.45 -15.02
CA TRP A 200 -0.93 -13.39 -14.35
C TRP A 200 -0.70 -12.18 -15.26
N SER A 201 -0.40 -12.38 -16.55
CA SER A 201 -0.17 -11.27 -17.49
C SER A 201 -1.39 -10.36 -17.60
N LYS A 202 -2.60 -10.92 -17.64
CA LYS A 202 -3.86 -10.17 -17.65
C LYS A 202 -4.12 -9.48 -16.31
N CYS A 203 -3.86 -10.14 -15.18
CA CYS A 203 -3.98 -9.52 -13.85
C CYS A 203 -3.04 -8.30 -13.73
N PHE A 204 -1.75 -8.49 -14.02
CA PHE A 204 -0.74 -7.44 -13.99
C PHE A 204 -1.09 -6.28 -14.93
N SER A 205 -1.55 -6.57 -16.15
CA SER A 205 -1.98 -5.53 -17.10
C SER A 205 -3.14 -4.70 -16.55
N ASN A 206 -4.12 -5.32 -15.89
CA ASN A 206 -5.24 -4.61 -15.29
C ASN A 206 -4.82 -3.75 -14.08
N MET A 207 -3.89 -4.25 -13.26
CA MET A 207 -3.32 -3.49 -12.15
C MET A 207 -2.58 -2.25 -12.67
N LEU A 208 -1.73 -2.42 -13.68
CA LEU A 208 -0.98 -1.31 -14.28
C LEU A 208 -1.92 -0.30 -14.95
N GLU A 209 -2.92 -0.78 -15.70
CA GLU A 209 -3.91 0.08 -16.37
C GLU A 209 -4.72 0.90 -15.36
N SER A 210 -4.99 0.36 -14.16
CA SER A 210 -5.61 1.15 -13.09
C SER A 210 -4.78 2.36 -12.71
N ILE A 211 -3.45 2.20 -12.61
CA ILE A 211 -2.54 3.30 -12.26
C ILE A 211 -2.39 4.27 -13.43
N LEU A 212 -2.30 3.77 -14.66
CA LEU A 212 -2.22 4.63 -15.86
C LEU A 212 -3.46 5.53 -15.99
N ARG A 213 -4.66 5.01 -15.68
CA ARG A 213 -5.88 5.81 -15.68
C ARG A 213 -5.89 6.88 -14.59
N ASP A 214 -5.39 6.57 -13.40
CA ASP A 214 -5.22 7.58 -12.34
C ASP A 214 -4.22 8.68 -12.78
N ALA A 215 -3.18 8.30 -13.51
CA ALA A 215 -2.22 9.24 -14.08
C ALA A 215 -2.82 10.13 -15.19
N GLU A 216 -3.63 9.55 -16.08
CA GLU A 216 -4.39 10.25 -17.13
C GLU A 216 -5.37 11.26 -16.50
N ASP A 217 -6.12 10.85 -15.47
CA ASP A 217 -7.05 11.71 -14.73
C ASP A 217 -6.35 12.89 -14.03
N ALA A 218 -5.07 12.73 -13.68
CA ALA A 218 -4.23 13.76 -13.09
C ALA A 218 -3.36 14.51 -14.11
N LEU A 219 -3.52 14.23 -15.42
CA LEU A 219 -2.79 14.85 -16.52
C LEU A 219 -1.26 14.75 -16.38
N ILE A 220 -0.78 13.65 -15.80
CA ILE A 220 0.67 13.43 -15.63
C ILE A 220 1.29 13.13 -17.00
N SER A 221 2.37 13.83 -17.35
CA SER A 221 3.10 13.54 -18.59
C SER A 221 3.92 12.25 -18.46
N LEU A 222 3.52 11.21 -19.21
CA LEU A 222 4.12 9.88 -19.25
C LEU A 222 4.05 9.31 -20.67
N PRO A 223 4.96 8.39 -21.06
CA PRO A 223 4.92 7.72 -22.34
C PRO A 223 3.91 6.55 -22.33
N TYR A 224 2.62 6.87 -22.22
CA TYR A 224 1.52 5.91 -22.00
C TYR A 224 1.51 4.72 -22.98
N ASP A 225 1.52 5.01 -24.28
CA ASP A 225 1.46 3.97 -25.31
C ASP A 225 2.70 3.07 -25.29
N PHE A 226 3.86 3.66 -25.02
CA PHE A 226 5.12 2.91 -24.91
C PHE A 226 5.11 1.99 -23.69
N ILE A 227 4.62 2.46 -22.54
CA ILE A 227 4.44 1.62 -21.34
C ILE A 227 3.52 0.44 -21.66
N ARG A 228 2.35 0.69 -22.27
CA ARG A 228 1.40 -0.35 -22.65
C ARG A 228 2.03 -1.33 -23.66
N ASP A 229 2.82 -0.85 -24.62
CA ASP A 229 3.52 -1.70 -25.59
C ASP A 229 4.55 -2.63 -24.93
N GLN A 230 5.35 -2.14 -23.97
CA GLN A 230 6.32 -2.98 -23.25
C GLN A 230 5.63 -4.13 -22.51
N VAL A 231 4.49 -3.89 -21.86
CA VAL A 231 3.73 -4.97 -21.19
C VAL A 231 3.20 -5.98 -22.19
N ARG A 232 2.63 -5.52 -23.32
CA ARG A 232 2.11 -6.43 -24.37
C ARG A 232 3.23 -7.27 -24.97
N ARG A 233 4.38 -6.66 -25.27
CA ARG A 233 5.57 -7.30 -25.83
C ARG A 233 6.08 -8.43 -24.93
N HIS A 234 6.16 -8.17 -23.64
CA HIS A 234 6.74 -9.08 -22.65
C HIS A 234 5.70 -9.96 -21.93
N ARG A 235 4.48 -10.06 -22.47
CA ARG A 235 3.36 -10.83 -21.89
C ARG A 235 3.74 -12.30 -21.62
N ALA A 236 4.54 -12.90 -22.50
CA ALA A 236 4.90 -14.31 -22.40
C ALA A 236 5.72 -14.60 -21.15
N SER A 237 6.62 -13.68 -20.76
CA SER A 237 7.39 -13.80 -19.52
C SER A 237 6.50 -13.72 -18.28
N LEU A 238 5.43 -12.92 -18.32
CA LEU A 238 4.41 -12.87 -17.25
C LEU A 238 3.57 -14.17 -17.20
N ASP A 239 3.21 -14.73 -18.36
CA ASP A 239 2.41 -15.97 -18.44
C ASP A 239 3.15 -17.23 -17.94
N GLN A 240 4.48 -17.18 -17.76
CA GLN A 240 5.22 -18.25 -17.07
C GLN A 240 4.83 -18.39 -15.60
N VAL A 241 4.25 -17.35 -14.98
CA VAL A 241 3.72 -17.43 -13.62
C VAL A 241 2.36 -18.12 -13.68
N THR A 242 2.34 -19.40 -13.33
CA THR A 242 1.14 -20.25 -13.44
C THR A 242 0.45 -20.50 -12.11
N GLN A 243 1.13 -20.26 -10.99
CA GLN A 243 0.58 -20.45 -9.65
C GLN A 243 0.44 -19.12 -8.92
N PRO A 244 -0.80 -18.70 -8.58
CA PRO A 244 -1.01 -17.52 -7.74
C PRO A 244 -0.48 -17.79 -6.33
N LYS A 245 0.48 -17.00 -5.89
CA LYS A 245 1.02 -17.03 -4.52
C LYS A 245 0.66 -15.75 -3.79
N LEU A 246 0.50 -15.84 -2.47
CA LEU A 246 0.19 -14.64 -1.69
C LEU A 246 1.42 -13.74 -1.61
N LEU A 247 1.22 -12.46 -1.91
CA LEU A 247 2.20 -11.41 -1.69
C LEU A 247 1.52 -10.16 -1.11
N LEU A 248 2.33 -9.29 -0.53
CA LEU A 248 1.95 -7.93 -0.18
C LEU A 248 2.73 -7.00 -1.14
N LEU A 249 2.03 -6.15 -1.88
CA LEU A 249 2.67 -5.24 -2.84
C LEU A 249 3.57 -4.24 -2.14
N GLU A 250 3.09 -3.71 -1.02
CA GLU A 250 3.68 -2.58 -0.30
C GLU A 250 3.86 -3.02 1.14
N MET A 251 5.11 -3.33 1.50
CA MET A 251 5.49 -3.84 2.82
C MET A 251 6.53 -2.95 3.50
N LEU A 252 7.46 -2.37 2.73
CA LEU A 252 8.57 -1.58 3.26
C LEU A 252 8.21 -0.11 3.41
N GLY A 253 7.25 0.39 2.62
CA GLY A 253 7.00 1.83 2.47
C GLY A 253 6.26 2.51 3.63
N GLU A 254 5.46 1.78 4.41
CA GLU A 254 4.53 2.36 5.39
C GLU A 254 4.92 2.12 6.87
N GLY A 255 6.07 1.49 7.13
CA GLY A 255 6.55 1.25 8.51
C GLY A 255 5.75 0.20 9.29
N ASP A 256 4.96 -0.63 8.60
CA ASP A 256 4.03 -1.58 9.21
C ASP A 256 4.67 -2.85 9.80
N ILE A 257 6.00 -2.95 9.75
CA ILE A 257 6.74 -4.13 10.23
C ILE A 257 6.88 -4.07 11.75
N LEU A 258 6.34 -5.09 12.42
CA LEU A 258 6.48 -5.25 13.86
C LEU A 258 7.66 -6.17 14.19
N VAL A 259 8.45 -5.75 15.17
CA VAL A 259 9.67 -6.43 15.60
C VAL A 259 9.67 -6.62 17.11
N ASP A 260 10.17 -7.77 17.57
CA ASP A 260 10.54 -7.98 18.97
C ASP A 260 11.91 -7.33 19.22
N SER A 261 11.94 -6.30 20.07
CA SER A 261 13.13 -5.50 20.36
C SER A 261 14.27 -6.27 21.04
N ARG A 262 13.98 -7.44 21.65
CA ARG A 262 14.99 -8.28 22.31
C ARG A 262 15.63 -9.26 21.35
N THR A 263 14.81 -9.92 20.54
CA THR A 263 15.29 -10.94 19.59
C THR A 263 15.67 -10.37 18.23
N CYS A 264 15.25 -9.14 17.92
CA CYS A 264 15.41 -8.51 16.60
C CYS A 264 14.82 -9.39 15.49
N THR A 265 13.61 -9.91 15.70
CA THR A 265 12.87 -10.73 14.74
C THR A 265 11.47 -10.19 14.52
N ILE A 266 10.90 -10.47 13.35
CA ILE A 266 9.54 -10.02 13.01
C ILE A 266 8.52 -10.75 13.87
N THR A 267 7.58 -9.98 14.42
CA THR A 267 6.45 -10.47 15.20
C THR A 267 5.11 -10.36 14.48
N GLY A 268 5.05 -9.60 13.38
CA GLY A 268 3.86 -9.47 12.54
C GLY A 268 3.91 -8.24 11.64
N LEU A 269 2.78 -7.97 11.00
CA LEU A 269 2.56 -6.78 10.17
C LEU A 269 1.28 -6.06 10.62
N LEU A 270 1.31 -4.74 10.58
CA LEU A 270 0.13 -3.90 10.83
C LEU A 270 -0.81 -3.80 9.64
N ASP A 271 -0.29 -3.82 8.41
CA ASP A 271 -1.09 -3.65 7.20
C ASP A 271 -1.02 -4.88 6.29
N TRP A 272 -2.20 -5.38 5.93
CA TRP A 272 -2.40 -6.47 4.97
C TRP A 272 -3.24 -6.04 3.76
N ALA A 273 -3.51 -4.74 3.63
CA ALA A 273 -4.40 -4.19 2.61
C ALA A 273 -3.83 -4.23 1.19
N SER A 274 -2.51 -4.38 1.05
CA SER A 274 -1.81 -4.51 -0.23
C SER A 274 -1.71 -5.95 -0.74
N ALA A 275 -2.46 -6.88 -0.13
CA ALA A 275 -2.42 -8.30 -0.45
C ALA A 275 -2.98 -8.65 -1.83
N ILE A 276 -2.24 -9.49 -2.57
CA ILE A 276 -2.58 -9.98 -3.91
C ILE A 276 -2.17 -11.44 -4.06
N TRP A 277 -2.97 -12.21 -4.81
CA TRP A 277 -2.56 -13.49 -5.38
C TRP A 277 -1.84 -13.25 -6.71
N GLY A 278 -0.53 -13.43 -6.74
CA GLY A 278 0.32 -13.00 -7.85
C GLY A 278 1.68 -13.69 -7.89
N ASP A 279 2.62 -13.09 -8.63
CA ASP A 279 4.04 -13.42 -8.54
C ASP A 279 4.64 -12.76 -7.28
N PRO A 280 5.17 -13.54 -6.31
CA PRO A 280 5.78 -13.00 -5.10
C PRO A 280 6.84 -11.93 -5.35
N PHE A 281 7.54 -12.04 -6.48
CA PHE A 281 8.61 -11.12 -6.83
C PHE A 281 8.14 -9.73 -7.24
N LEU A 282 6.82 -9.49 -7.34
CA LEU A 282 6.26 -8.15 -7.50
C LEU A 282 6.31 -7.35 -6.18
N SER A 283 6.45 -7.97 -5.01
CA SER A 283 6.53 -7.24 -3.73
C SER A 283 7.70 -6.24 -3.73
N ASP A 284 7.50 -5.07 -3.15
CA ASP A 284 8.53 -4.02 -2.98
C ASP A 284 9.80 -4.50 -2.27
N CYS A 285 9.70 -5.56 -1.45
CA CYS A 285 10.82 -6.26 -0.82
C CYS A 285 11.91 -6.71 -1.80
N PHE A 286 11.56 -6.95 -3.07
CA PHE A 286 12.49 -7.42 -4.10
C PHE A 286 13.14 -6.30 -4.90
N TYR A 287 12.79 -5.02 -4.63
CA TYR A 287 13.35 -3.92 -5.40
C TYR A 287 14.83 -3.67 -5.11
N GLN A 288 15.21 -3.69 -3.84
CA GLN A 288 16.59 -3.56 -3.36
C GLN A 288 16.81 -4.49 -2.16
N PRO A 289 16.77 -5.81 -2.35
CA PRO A 289 16.82 -6.76 -1.26
C PRO A 289 18.18 -6.70 -0.57
N SER A 290 18.19 -6.61 0.76
CA SER A 290 19.42 -6.73 1.52
C SER A 290 19.96 -8.16 1.49
N ALA A 291 21.24 -8.33 1.83
CA ALA A 291 21.85 -9.66 1.92
C ALA A 291 21.13 -10.55 2.96
N GLY A 292 20.71 -9.97 4.10
CA GLY A 292 19.95 -10.68 5.12
C GLY A 292 18.59 -11.15 4.60
N PHE A 293 17.86 -10.28 3.90
CA PHE A 293 16.58 -10.64 3.27
C PHE A 293 16.76 -11.77 2.26
N ALA A 294 17.77 -11.68 1.40
CA ALA A 294 18.07 -12.70 0.41
C ALA A 294 18.38 -14.05 1.06
N GLU A 295 19.14 -14.06 2.17
CA GLU A 295 19.45 -15.26 2.95
C GLU A 295 18.17 -15.89 3.55
N GLY A 296 17.31 -15.07 4.16
CA GLY A 296 16.05 -15.53 4.76
C GLY A 296 15.05 -16.06 3.74
N PHE A 297 14.93 -15.38 2.60
CA PHE A 297 14.01 -15.76 1.53
C PHE A 297 14.54 -16.95 0.72
N GLY A 298 15.86 -17.07 0.53
CA GLY A 298 16.56 -18.22 -0.05
C GLY A 298 16.78 -18.18 -1.56
N LYS A 299 15.98 -17.42 -2.32
CA LYS A 299 16.21 -17.21 -3.77
C LYS A 299 15.79 -15.81 -4.21
N LEU A 300 16.70 -15.04 -4.79
CA LEU A 300 16.32 -13.79 -5.46
C LEU A 300 15.81 -14.05 -6.89
N PRO A 301 14.91 -13.21 -7.42
CA PRO A 301 14.58 -13.23 -8.84
C PRO A 301 15.84 -12.86 -9.67
N ASN A 302 15.83 -13.17 -10.97
CA ASN A 302 16.83 -12.84 -12.01
C ASN A 302 17.75 -14.00 -12.47
N SER A 303 17.40 -15.23 -12.11
CA SER A 303 18.12 -16.43 -12.57
C SER A 303 17.91 -16.72 -14.06
N THR A 304 16.77 -16.32 -14.63
CA THR A 304 16.45 -16.48 -16.06
C THR A 304 16.20 -15.13 -16.73
N THR A 305 16.24 -15.11 -18.08
CA THR A 305 15.89 -13.93 -18.87
C THR A 305 14.44 -13.49 -18.58
N ASP A 306 13.50 -14.42 -18.50
CA ASP A 306 12.10 -14.11 -18.18
C ASP A 306 11.92 -13.55 -16.77
N GLU A 307 12.66 -14.07 -15.78
CA GLU A 307 12.64 -13.48 -14.43
C GLU A 307 13.13 -12.02 -14.45
N ARG A 308 14.20 -11.72 -15.21
CA ARG A 308 14.71 -10.35 -15.37
C ARG A 308 13.70 -9.43 -16.06
N ILE A 309 13.06 -9.91 -17.12
CA ILE A 309 11.98 -9.19 -17.80
C ILE A 309 10.85 -8.85 -16.80
N ARG A 310 10.39 -9.84 -16.03
CA ARG A 310 9.37 -9.62 -14.99
C ARG A 310 9.83 -8.61 -13.96
N GLN A 311 11.07 -8.67 -13.49
CA GLN A 311 11.60 -7.68 -12.56
C GLN A 311 11.57 -6.26 -13.15
N TYR A 312 11.98 -6.04 -14.40
CA TYR A 312 11.86 -4.72 -15.01
C TYR A 312 10.39 -4.25 -15.11
N LEU A 313 9.45 -5.14 -15.43
CA LEU A 313 8.02 -4.81 -15.41
C LEU A 313 7.53 -4.43 -14.01
N TYR A 314 8.01 -5.10 -12.97
CA TYR A 314 7.62 -4.82 -11.58
C TYR A 314 8.24 -3.52 -11.06
N ILE A 315 9.48 -3.21 -11.45
CA ILE A 315 10.11 -1.91 -11.21
C ILE A 315 9.31 -0.80 -11.87
N LEU A 316 8.91 -1.01 -13.13
CA LEU A 316 8.05 -0.08 -13.86
C LEU A 316 6.72 0.15 -13.13
N TYR A 317 6.07 -0.91 -12.64
CA TYR A 317 4.81 -0.82 -11.89
C TYR A 317 4.96 0.04 -10.64
N HIS A 318 5.96 -0.26 -9.79
CA HIS A 318 6.20 0.48 -8.55
C HIS A 318 6.61 1.93 -8.81
N ALA A 319 7.45 2.17 -9.82
CA ALA A 319 7.85 3.51 -10.21
C ALA A 319 6.65 4.35 -10.67
N LEU A 320 5.75 3.75 -11.47
CA LEU A 320 4.53 4.40 -11.90
C LEU A 320 3.60 4.69 -10.71
N ALA A 321 3.37 3.71 -9.83
CA ALA A 321 2.55 3.88 -8.63
C ALA A 321 3.06 5.03 -7.76
N ALA A 322 4.38 5.12 -7.54
CA ALA A 322 5.01 6.18 -6.76
C ALA A 322 4.82 7.57 -7.40
N ILE A 323 5.00 7.71 -8.71
CA ILE A 323 4.77 8.98 -9.43
C ILE A 323 3.32 9.43 -9.24
N VAL A 324 2.36 8.53 -9.51
CA VAL A 324 0.93 8.86 -9.42
C VAL A 324 0.53 9.21 -7.99
N ARG A 325 0.97 8.42 -7.00
CA ARG A 325 0.71 8.68 -5.58
C ARG A 325 1.18 10.08 -5.17
N GLN A 326 2.40 10.45 -5.55
CA GLN A 326 2.96 11.76 -5.19
C GLN A 326 2.20 12.92 -5.84
N CYS A 327 1.66 12.76 -7.05
CA CYS A 327 0.81 13.78 -7.66
C CYS A 327 -0.53 13.96 -6.93
N TYR A 328 -1.13 12.87 -6.43
CA TYR A 328 -2.40 12.93 -5.69
C TYR A 328 -2.22 13.41 -4.25
N ARG A 329 -1.11 13.03 -3.63
CA ARG A 329 -0.82 13.30 -2.21
C ARG A 329 0.64 13.74 -2.02
N PRO A 330 1.01 14.98 -2.40
CA PRO A 330 2.38 15.48 -2.28
C PRO A 330 2.91 15.53 -0.84
N SER A 331 2.01 15.56 0.14
CA SER A 331 2.34 15.60 1.57
C SER A 331 2.81 14.26 2.15
N GLU A 332 2.58 13.14 1.46
CA GLU A 332 3.03 11.80 1.90
C GLU A 332 4.54 11.59 1.68
N GLY A 333 5.26 12.62 1.24
CA GLY A 333 6.68 12.53 0.91
C GLY A 333 6.90 11.72 -0.37
N GLY A 334 8.15 11.30 -0.58
CA GLY A 334 8.54 10.55 -1.77
C GLY A 334 9.45 11.33 -2.72
N ASP A 335 10.20 10.59 -3.50
CA ASP A 335 11.20 11.11 -4.43
C ASP A 335 10.72 10.85 -5.87
N GLU A 336 9.91 11.77 -6.40
CA GLU A 336 9.36 11.70 -7.77
C GLU A 336 10.47 11.54 -8.79
N PHE A 337 11.60 12.23 -8.58
CA PHE A 337 12.76 12.17 -9.47
C PHE A 337 13.35 10.76 -9.48
N LYS A 338 13.52 10.13 -8.31
CA LYS A 338 13.94 8.73 -8.23
C LYS A 338 12.92 7.81 -8.89
N ALA A 339 11.63 8.01 -8.66
CA ALA A 339 10.58 7.19 -9.29
C ALA A 339 10.62 7.30 -10.83
N ARG A 340 10.70 8.52 -11.38
CA ARG A 340 10.85 8.75 -12.83
C ARG A 340 12.13 8.15 -13.39
N ARG A 341 13.26 8.25 -12.68
CA ARG A 341 14.51 7.61 -13.08
C ARG A 341 14.37 6.08 -13.14
N ASN A 342 13.70 5.48 -12.16
CA ASN A 342 13.46 4.03 -12.13
C ASN A 342 12.55 3.60 -13.29
N LEU A 343 11.49 4.37 -13.57
CA LEU A 343 10.60 4.14 -14.72
C LEU A 343 11.38 4.17 -16.04
N THR A 344 12.17 5.23 -16.27
CA THR A 344 12.98 5.37 -17.50
C THR A 344 14.02 4.25 -17.63
N SER A 345 14.68 3.88 -16.54
CA SER A 345 15.64 2.78 -16.52
C SER A 345 14.98 1.45 -16.90
N ALA A 346 13.86 1.10 -16.25
CA ALA A 346 13.12 -0.12 -16.54
C ALA A 346 12.64 -0.18 -18.00
N LEU A 347 12.08 0.91 -18.51
CA LEU A 347 11.65 1.02 -19.91
C LEU A 347 12.82 0.85 -20.90
N THR A 348 13.98 1.42 -20.59
CA THR A 348 15.19 1.28 -21.42
C THR A 348 15.67 -0.18 -21.47
N GLN A 349 15.69 -0.86 -20.31
CA GLN A 349 16.06 -2.28 -20.23
C GLN A 349 15.06 -3.18 -20.95
N LEU A 350 13.75 -2.93 -20.81
CA LEU A 350 12.73 -3.71 -21.52
C LEU A 350 12.83 -3.55 -23.04
N ASN A 351 13.19 -2.35 -23.51
CA ASN A 351 13.31 -2.06 -24.94
C ASN A 351 14.58 -2.64 -25.58
N SER A 352 15.66 -2.80 -24.80
CA SER A 352 16.93 -3.36 -25.31
C SER A 352 16.87 -4.88 -25.54
N ILE A 353 15.89 -5.56 -24.95
CA ILE A 353 15.70 -7.01 -25.10
C ILE A 353 15.15 -7.29 -26.50
N PRO A 354 15.79 -8.16 -27.32
CA PRO A 354 15.32 -8.51 -28.66
C PRO A 354 13.88 -9.04 -28.68
N ARG A 355 13.21 -8.92 -29.84
CA ARG A 355 11.85 -9.46 -30.02
C ARG A 355 11.84 -10.97 -30.14
#